data_AF-A0A6M6DIL0-F1
#
_entry.id   AF-A0A6M6DIL0-F1
#
_cell.length_a   1.000
_cell.length_b   1.000
_cell.length_c   1.000
_cell.angle_alpha   90.00
_cell.angle_beta   90.00
_cell.angle_gamma   90.00
#
_symmetry.space_group_name_H-M   'P 1'
#
loop_
_entity.id
_entity.type
_entity.pdbx_description
1 polymer ?
#
loop_
_entity_poly.entity_id
_entity_poly.type
_entity_poly.pdbx_seq_one_letter_code
_entity_poly.pdbx_strand_id
1 'polypeptide(L)'
;MDWDPKETKPLTWQYTARSVLKYDLRILHLLCLWPLPGSLFFRTLTAFFVALCLGHFAEGVVNLCTLSGDMEDYTLALSNFSVVTIGVVKITFFLRNERRYCHLVRWLDALVAAERESAGGRQLMEAILPAAQKRSVRVAAGLLLYNCFLLFIWLTAPLAAPSEARILPLQQLPLTDANAYPLYELSYALQALSTVFVGLINVHLDCFFMVAMIQTAALLKSLSSRLADLQVRNTLSRPKVNEQGKNLMTTDDMYTELCLCIRTHQEITRF
;
A
#
# COMPACT_ATOMS: atom_id res chain seq x y z
N MET A 1 7.05 8.43 -24.52
CA MET A 1 8.16 8.25 -23.57
C MET A 1 8.56 6.80 -23.75
N ASP A 2 9.66 6.53 -24.44
CA ASP A 2 10.23 5.18 -24.47
C ASP A 2 10.81 4.91 -23.08
N TRP A 3 10.03 4.22 -22.25
CA TRP A 3 10.48 3.82 -20.93
C TRP A 3 11.45 2.65 -21.09
N ASP A 4 12.70 2.85 -20.65
CA ASP A 4 13.72 1.81 -20.75
C ASP A 4 13.34 0.64 -19.81
N PRO A 5 13.02 -0.56 -20.35
CA PRO A 5 12.70 -1.73 -19.54
C PRO A 5 13.88 -2.18 -18.64
N LYS A 6 15.06 -1.56 -18.78
CA LYS A 6 16.24 -1.78 -17.93
C LYS A 6 16.22 -1.05 -16.59
N GLU A 7 15.23 -0.20 -16.29
CA GLU A 7 15.06 0.36 -14.94
C GLU A 7 14.42 -0.64 -13.95
N THR A 8 14.95 -1.86 -13.88
CA THR A 8 14.58 -2.85 -12.85
C THR A 8 15.41 -2.71 -11.57
N LYS A 9 16.16 -1.61 -11.42
CA LYS A 9 16.96 -1.39 -10.21
C LYS A 9 16.01 -1.32 -9.01
N PRO A 10 16.35 -1.91 -7.85
CA PRO A 10 15.56 -1.72 -6.63
C PRO A 10 15.48 -0.23 -6.24
N LEU A 11 14.39 0.19 -5.60
CA LEU A 11 14.24 1.56 -5.13
C LEU A 11 15.20 1.82 -3.97
N THR A 12 15.99 2.87 -4.05
CA THR A 12 16.86 3.27 -2.93
C THR A 12 16.05 3.99 -1.87
N TRP A 13 16.52 3.96 -0.62
CA TRP A 13 15.93 4.75 0.47
C TRP A 13 15.88 6.26 0.16
N GLN A 14 16.86 6.76 -0.59
CA GLN A 14 16.89 8.15 -1.05
C GLN A 14 15.79 8.44 -2.08
N TYR A 15 15.52 7.50 -2.99
CA TYR A 15 14.43 7.63 -3.96
C TYR A 15 13.08 7.74 -3.26
N THR A 16 12.81 6.88 -2.26
CA THR A 16 11.52 6.85 -1.57
C THR A 16 11.23 8.16 -0.82
N ALA A 17 12.23 8.97 -0.50
CA ALA A 17 12.05 10.27 0.13
C ALA A 17 11.33 11.30 -0.75
N ARG A 18 11.37 11.13 -2.09
CA ARG A 18 10.72 11.99 -3.08
C ARG A 18 9.44 11.40 -3.67
N SER A 19 9.20 10.11 -3.43
CA SER A 19 8.03 9.41 -3.94
C SER A 19 6.72 9.96 -3.37
N VAL A 20 5.66 9.96 -4.18
CA VAL A 20 4.30 10.27 -3.72
C VAL A 20 3.79 9.24 -2.73
N LEU A 21 4.32 8.01 -2.80
CA LEU A 21 4.04 6.87 -1.91
C LEU A 21 5.03 6.75 -0.74
N LYS A 22 5.79 7.82 -0.44
CA LYS A 22 6.84 7.84 0.59
C LYS A 22 6.44 7.21 1.93
N TYR A 23 5.22 7.49 2.40
CA TYR A 23 4.76 7.01 3.71
C TYR A 23 4.66 5.48 3.73
N ASP A 24 3.87 4.90 2.83
CA ASP A 24 3.68 3.44 2.75
C ASP A 24 4.98 2.71 2.44
N LEU A 25 5.79 3.24 1.51
CA LEU A 25 7.09 2.65 1.20
C LEU A 25 7.99 2.59 2.42
N ARG A 26 8.05 3.65 3.24
CA ARG A 26 8.88 3.66 4.45
C ARG A 26 8.39 2.66 5.48
N ILE A 27 7.08 2.52 5.65
CA ILE A 27 6.57 1.50 6.57
C ILE A 27 6.88 0.09 6.06
N LEU A 28 6.69 -0.18 4.76
CA LEU A 28 7.04 -1.49 4.18
C LEU A 28 8.54 -1.80 4.28
N HIS A 29 9.42 -0.79 4.24
CA HIS A 29 10.84 -0.97 4.55
C HIS A 29 11.08 -1.31 6.02
N LEU A 30 10.42 -0.61 6.95
CA LEU A 30 10.54 -0.89 8.40
C LEU A 30 10.03 -2.29 8.74
N LEU A 31 8.98 -2.75 8.05
CA LEU A 31 8.44 -4.11 8.13
C LEU A 31 9.27 -5.14 7.36
N CYS A 32 10.47 -4.80 6.92
CA CYS A 32 11.37 -5.72 6.22
C CYS A 32 10.78 -6.37 4.96
N LEU A 33 9.72 -5.82 4.38
CA LEU A 33 9.07 -6.38 3.20
C LEU A 33 9.56 -5.69 1.92
N TRP A 34 9.78 -4.38 1.96
CA TRP A 34 10.26 -3.64 0.79
C TRP A 34 11.79 -3.78 0.62
N PRO A 35 12.29 -4.23 -0.54
CA PRO A 35 13.70 -4.54 -0.75
C PRO A 35 14.62 -3.34 -0.51
N LEU A 36 15.58 -3.49 0.41
CA LEU A 36 16.75 -2.62 0.54
C LEU A 36 17.93 -3.22 -0.23
N PRO A 37 18.36 -2.62 -1.37
CA PRO A 37 19.48 -3.15 -2.13
C PRO A 37 20.76 -3.24 -1.31
N GLY A 38 21.47 -4.36 -1.44
CA GLY A 38 22.82 -4.52 -0.89
C GLY A 38 22.91 -4.90 0.60
N SER A 39 21.79 -5.04 1.31
CA SER A 39 21.81 -5.45 2.72
C SER A 39 21.48 -6.94 2.88
N LEU A 40 22.49 -7.75 3.22
CA LEU A 40 22.31 -9.17 3.55
C LEU A 40 21.49 -9.34 4.84
N PHE A 41 21.74 -8.50 5.85
CA PHE A 41 20.99 -8.49 7.11
C PHE A 41 19.49 -8.32 6.85
N PHE A 42 19.11 -7.39 5.97
CA PHE A 42 17.71 -7.17 5.60
C PHE A 42 17.08 -8.42 5.01
N ARG A 43 17.75 -9.10 4.07
CA ARG A 43 17.25 -10.33 3.45
C ARG A 43 17.10 -11.47 4.45
N THR A 44 18.06 -11.63 5.36
CA THR A 44 17.99 -12.62 6.43
C THR A 44 16.80 -12.34 7.35
N LEU A 45 16.57 -11.08 7.70
CA LEU A 45 15.45 -10.66 8.54
C LEU A 45 14.11 -10.87 7.84
N THR A 46 13.98 -10.52 6.56
CA THR A 46 12.80 -10.85 5.74
C THR A 46 12.55 -12.36 5.72
N ALA A 47 13.58 -13.16 5.45
CA ALA A 47 13.46 -14.63 5.41
C ALA A 47 13.04 -15.21 6.77
N PHE A 48 13.57 -14.67 7.86
CA PHE A 48 13.17 -15.03 9.23
C PHE A 48 11.69 -14.77 9.46
N PHE A 49 11.18 -13.57 9.15
CA PHE A 49 9.77 -13.26 9.32
C PHE A 49 8.86 -14.08 8.40
N VAL A 50 9.26 -14.32 7.15
CA VAL A 50 8.51 -15.20 6.23
C VAL A 50 8.45 -16.62 6.78
N ALA A 51 9.57 -17.16 7.28
CA ALA A 51 9.59 -18.47 7.91
C ALA A 51 8.70 -18.54 9.15
N LEU A 52 8.70 -17.48 9.97
CA LEU A 52 7.81 -17.35 11.13
C LEU A 52 6.32 -17.37 10.72
N CYS A 53 5.94 -16.64 9.67
CA CYS A 53 4.58 -16.66 9.14
C CYS A 53 4.18 -18.02 8.57
N LEU A 54 5.08 -18.71 7.88
CA LEU A 54 4.83 -20.06 7.35
C LEU A 54 4.70 -21.10 8.46
N GLY A 55 5.54 -21.02 9.50
CA GLY A 55 5.43 -21.85 10.69
C GLY A 55 4.07 -21.63 11.35
N HIS A 56 3.67 -20.37 11.52
CA HIS A 56 2.38 -20.05 12.11
C HIS A 56 1.18 -20.49 11.24
N PHE A 57 1.29 -20.42 9.91
CA PHE A 57 0.31 -21.01 9.01
C PHE A 57 0.21 -22.53 9.18
N ALA A 58 1.34 -23.23 9.31
CA ALA A 58 1.37 -24.67 9.54
C ALA A 58 0.74 -25.05 10.89
N GLU A 59 1.03 -24.30 11.97
CA GLU A 59 0.33 -24.43 13.26
C GLU A 59 -1.19 -24.27 13.08
N GLY A 60 -1.59 -23.26 12.32
CA GLY A 60 -2.95 -23.01 11.84
C GLY A 60 -3.66 -24.24 11.29
N VAL A 61 -3.01 -24.90 10.32
CA VAL A 61 -3.52 -26.10 9.66
C VAL A 61 -3.61 -27.26 10.63
N VAL A 62 -2.56 -27.50 11.42
CA VAL A 62 -2.54 -28.60 12.40
C VAL A 62 -3.67 -28.41 13.40
N ASN A 63 -3.82 -27.21 13.97
CA ASN A 63 -4.86 -26.92 14.93
C ASN A 63 -6.25 -27.18 14.34
N LEU A 64 -6.54 -26.71 13.13
CA LEU A 64 -7.84 -26.96 12.47
C LEU A 64 -8.10 -28.45 12.21
N CYS A 65 -7.06 -29.23 11.88
CA CYS A 65 -7.20 -30.67 11.66
C CYS A 65 -7.36 -31.48 12.96
N THR A 66 -6.82 -30.99 14.08
CA THR A 66 -6.88 -31.68 15.37
C THR A 66 -7.97 -31.16 16.30
N LEU A 67 -8.64 -30.06 15.94
CA LEU A 67 -9.65 -29.45 16.80
C LEU A 67 -10.83 -30.40 16.99
N SER A 68 -11.19 -30.69 18.24
CA SER A 68 -12.35 -31.52 18.58
C SER A 68 -13.31 -30.76 19.50
N GLY A 69 -13.51 -29.48 19.21
CA GLY A 69 -14.32 -28.55 20.02
C GLY A 69 -15.70 -28.27 19.44
N ASP A 70 -16.42 -27.36 20.09
CA ASP A 70 -17.72 -26.89 19.63
C ASP A 70 -17.59 -26.05 18.35
N MET A 71 -18.73 -25.79 17.69
CA MET A 71 -18.76 -24.99 16.46
C MET A 71 -18.16 -23.59 16.67
N GLU A 72 -18.27 -23.03 17.88
CA GLU A 72 -17.68 -21.75 18.26
C GLU A 72 -16.15 -21.77 18.15
N ASP A 73 -15.49 -22.77 18.74
CA ASP A 73 -14.04 -22.93 18.68
C ASP A 73 -13.54 -23.06 17.24
N TYR A 74 -14.28 -23.83 16.42
CA TYR A 74 -14.00 -24.00 15.01
C TYR A 74 -14.09 -22.68 14.24
N THR A 75 -15.14 -21.88 14.47
CA THR A 75 -15.31 -20.59 13.78
C THR A 75 -14.24 -19.59 14.19
N LEU A 76 -13.87 -19.54 15.47
CA LEU A 76 -12.78 -18.70 15.96
C LEU A 76 -11.44 -19.11 15.36
N ALA A 77 -11.11 -20.40 15.37
CA ALA A 77 -9.89 -20.93 14.79
C ALA A 77 -9.81 -20.67 13.27
N LEU A 78 -10.92 -20.86 12.56
CA LEU A 78 -11.01 -20.61 11.12
C LEU A 78 -10.87 -19.12 10.79
N SER A 79 -11.48 -18.25 11.59
CA SER A 79 -11.34 -16.80 11.45
C SER A 79 -9.88 -16.36 11.59
N ASN A 80 -9.20 -16.80 12.66
CA ASN A 80 -7.78 -16.50 12.88
C ASN A 80 -6.90 -17.04 11.75
N PHE A 81 -7.14 -18.29 11.35
CA PHE A 81 -6.41 -18.92 10.25
C PHE A 81 -6.60 -18.18 8.92
N SER A 82 -7.80 -17.66 8.65
CA SER A 82 -8.08 -16.91 7.42
C SER A 82 -7.25 -15.62 7.33
N VAL A 83 -7.09 -14.90 8.43
CA VAL A 83 -6.29 -13.66 8.48
C VAL A 83 -4.82 -13.96 8.21
N VAL A 84 -4.27 -15.02 8.84
CA VAL A 84 -2.89 -15.46 8.62
C VAL A 84 -2.69 -15.89 7.16
N THR A 85 -3.63 -16.66 6.62
CA THR A 85 -3.60 -17.13 5.22
C THR A 85 -3.55 -15.96 4.25
N ILE A 86 -4.43 -14.96 4.41
CA ILE A 86 -4.44 -13.76 3.56
C ILE A 86 -3.12 -13.01 3.65
N GLY A 87 -2.58 -12.86 4.86
CA GLY A 87 -1.27 -12.23 5.07
C GLY A 87 -0.14 -12.95 4.33
N VAL A 88 -0.03 -14.27 4.48
CA VAL A 88 0.97 -15.11 3.80
C VAL A 88 0.83 -15.02 2.28
N VAL A 89 -0.41 -15.07 1.76
CA VAL A 89 -0.68 -14.94 0.33
C VAL A 89 -0.22 -13.57 -0.18
N LYS A 90 -0.55 -12.49 0.52
CA LYS A 90 -0.15 -11.12 0.15
C LYS A 90 1.38 -10.94 0.19
N ILE A 91 2.05 -11.44 1.23
CA ILE A 91 3.52 -11.42 1.33
C ILE A 91 4.14 -12.17 0.15
N THR A 92 3.67 -13.39 -0.11
CA THR A 92 4.17 -14.24 -1.20
C THR A 92 3.97 -13.58 -2.56
N PHE A 93 2.78 -13.01 -2.79
CA PHE A 93 2.46 -12.31 -4.02
C PHE A 93 3.32 -11.05 -4.21
N PHE A 94 3.52 -10.28 -3.14
CA PHE A 94 4.39 -9.11 -3.14
C PHE A 94 5.83 -9.49 -3.49
N LEU A 95 6.42 -10.45 -2.77
CA LEU A 95 7.80 -10.89 -2.99
C LEU A 95 8.01 -11.48 -4.39
N ARG A 96 7.04 -12.26 -4.89
CA ARG A 96 7.09 -12.81 -6.26
C ARG A 96 7.05 -11.73 -7.33
N ASN A 97 6.33 -10.63 -7.08
CA ASN A 97 6.12 -9.54 -8.04
C ASN A 97 6.85 -8.25 -7.66
N GLU A 98 7.86 -8.30 -6.78
CA GLU A 98 8.56 -7.14 -6.21
C GLU A 98 8.97 -6.11 -7.28
N ARG A 99 9.49 -6.59 -8.42
CA ARG A 99 9.89 -5.75 -9.55
C ARG A 99 8.73 -4.97 -10.14
N ARG A 100 7.54 -5.58 -10.25
CA ARG A 100 6.33 -4.93 -10.77
C ARG A 100 5.84 -3.86 -9.79
N TYR A 101 5.91 -4.11 -8.49
CA TYR A 101 5.60 -3.10 -7.47
C TYR A 101 6.57 -1.91 -7.53
N CYS A 102 7.87 -2.16 -7.65
CA CYS A 102 8.86 -1.09 -7.83
C CYS A 102 8.60 -0.28 -9.11
N HIS A 103 8.24 -0.96 -10.20
CA HIS A 103 7.86 -0.32 -11.45
C HIS A 103 6.61 0.54 -11.30
N LEU A 104 5.58 0.03 -10.62
CA LEU A 104 4.35 0.77 -10.34
C LEU A 104 4.63 2.08 -9.60
N VAL A 105 5.48 2.05 -8.57
CA VAL A 105 5.89 3.25 -7.83
C VAL A 105 6.55 4.27 -8.75
N ARG A 106 7.54 3.84 -9.55
CA ARG A 106 8.25 4.73 -10.48
C ARG A 106 7.31 5.35 -11.51
N TRP A 107 6.41 4.53 -12.03
CA TRP A 107 5.47 4.97 -13.03
C TRP A 107 4.51 6.01 -12.46
N LEU A 108 3.95 5.76 -11.27
CA LEU A 108 3.09 6.74 -10.61
C LEU A 108 3.85 8.04 -10.29
N ASP A 109 5.09 7.94 -9.79
CA ASP A 109 5.93 9.10 -9.51
C ASP A 109 6.21 9.93 -10.78
N ALA A 110 6.47 9.26 -11.90
CA ALA A 110 6.69 9.90 -13.20
C ALA A 110 5.42 10.58 -13.74
N LEU A 111 4.24 9.92 -13.62
CA LEU A 111 2.95 10.51 -14.00
C LEU A 111 2.65 11.77 -13.18
N VAL A 112 2.88 11.72 -11.87
CA VAL A 112 2.67 12.88 -11.00
C VAL A 112 3.66 14.01 -11.30
N ALA A 113 4.92 13.68 -11.61
CA ALA A 113 5.91 14.67 -12.03
C ALA A 113 5.52 15.35 -13.36
N ALA A 114 5.14 14.57 -14.37
CA ALA A 114 4.71 15.09 -15.67
C ALA A 114 3.46 15.98 -15.58
N GLU A 115 2.50 15.60 -14.73
CA GLU A 115 1.32 16.43 -14.46
C GLU A 115 1.67 17.72 -13.72
N ARG A 116 2.63 17.69 -12.78
CA ARG A 116 3.12 18.91 -12.10
C ARG A 116 3.82 19.88 -13.07
N GLU A 117 4.64 19.36 -13.98
CA GLU A 117 5.29 20.17 -15.02
C GLU A 117 4.26 20.78 -15.97
N SER A 118 3.27 20.00 -16.40
CA SER A 118 2.18 20.46 -17.28
C SER A 118 1.25 21.47 -16.59
N ALA A 119 1.13 21.42 -15.26
CA ALA A 119 0.28 22.31 -14.48
C ALA A 119 0.91 23.68 -14.20
N GLY A 120 2.19 23.89 -14.51
CA GLY A 120 2.90 25.15 -14.27
C GLY A 120 2.16 26.34 -14.86
N GLY A 121 1.50 27.13 -14.00
CA GLY A 121 0.70 28.30 -14.39
C GLY A 121 -0.81 28.17 -14.18
N ARG A 122 -1.34 27.01 -13.77
CA ARG A 122 -2.76 26.83 -13.45
C ARG A 122 -2.95 26.61 -11.94
N GLN A 123 -3.26 27.68 -11.20
CA GLN A 123 -3.46 27.67 -9.73
C GLN A 123 -4.41 26.58 -9.24
N LEU A 124 -5.46 26.26 -9.99
CA LEU A 124 -6.45 25.26 -9.60
C LEU A 124 -5.90 23.82 -9.64
N MET A 125 -5.00 23.52 -10.57
CA MET A 125 -4.36 22.20 -10.67
C MET A 125 -3.28 22.01 -9.61
N GLU A 126 -2.57 23.08 -9.26
CA GLU A 126 -1.55 23.07 -8.20
C GLU A 126 -2.12 22.67 -6.83
N ALA A 127 -3.42 22.89 -6.58
CA ALA A 127 -4.07 22.50 -5.33
C ALA A 127 -4.52 21.03 -5.28
N ILE A 128 -4.84 20.40 -6.42
CA ILE A 128 -5.48 19.07 -6.44
C ILE A 128 -4.52 17.97 -5.96
N LEU A 129 -3.31 17.90 -6.52
CA LEU A 129 -2.35 16.83 -6.21
C LEU A 129 -1.84 16.90 -4.75
N PRO A 130 -1.43 18.06 -4.20
CA PRO A 130 -1.04 18.14 -2.79
C PRO A 130 -2.18 17.81 -1.84
N ALA A 131 -3.42 18.20 -2.18
CA ALA A 131 -4.59 17.84 -1.38
C ALA A 131 -4.84 16.33 -1.37
N ALA A 132 -4.73 15.67 -2.54
CA ALA A 132 -4.83 14.22 -2.66
C ALA A 132 -3.71 13.52 -1.86
N GLN A 133 -2.48 14.00 -1.95
CA GLN A 133 -1.34 13.48 -1.17
C GLN A 133 -1.59 13.61 0.33
N LYS A 134 -1.96 14.79 0.83
CA LYS A 134 -2.28 15.00 2.26
C LYS A 134 -3.42 14.10 2.73
N ARG A 135 -4.46 13.94 1.91
CA ARG A 135 -5.59 13.05 2.20
C ARG A 135 -5.13 11.59 2.28
N SER A 136 -4.33 11.13 1.31
CA SER A 136 -3.86 9.76 1.26
C SER A 136 -2.98 9.39 2.47
N VAL A 137 -2.04 10.26 2.84
CA VAL A 137 -1.21 10.10 4.05
C VAL A 137 -2.07 10.07 5.31
N ARG A 138 -3.08 10.95 5.41
CA ARG A 138 -3.98 10.97 6.57
C ARG A 138 -4.77 9.66 6.69
N VAL A 139 -5.30 9.14 5.58
CA VAL A 139 -6.06 7.89 5.58
C VAL A 139 -5.16 6.71 5.94
N ALA A 140 -3.98 6.59 5.30
CA ALA A 140 -3.03 5.52 5.59
C ALA A 140 -2.55 5.55 7.05
N ALA A 141 -2.23 6.74 7.58
CA ALA A 141 -1.83 6.90 8.99
C ALA A 141 -2.97 6.58 9.96
N GLY A 142 -4.21 6.94 9.63
CA GLY A 142 -5.40 6.60 10.41
C GLY A 142 -5.63 5.08 10.47
N LEU A 143 -5.53 4.40 9.32
CA LEU A 143 -5.65 2.95 9.23
C LEU A 143 -4.52 2.22 9.98
N LEU A 144 -3.29 2.73 9.90
CA LEU A 144 -2.18 2.20 10.69
C LEU A 144 -2.44 2.34 12.19
N LEU A 145 -2.81 3.52 12.65
CA LEU A 145 -3.08 3.76 14.08
C LEU A 145 -4.21 2.86 14.59
N TYR A 146 -5.29 2.74 13.81
CA TYR A 146 -6.39 1.83 14.10
C TYR A 146 -5.93 0.37 14.20
N ASN A 147 -5.12 -0.09 13.25
CA ASN A 147 -4.60 -1.45 13.26
C ASN A 147 -3.65 -1.71 14.44
N CYS A 148 -2.76 -0.77 14.76
CA CYS A 148 -1.91 -0.85 15.95
C CYS A 148 -2.75 -0.94 17.23
N PHE A 149 -3.84 -0.19 17.33
CA PHE A 149 -4.75 -0.26 18.47
C PHE A 149 -5.45 -1.61 18.58
N LEU A 150 -5.94 -2.16 17.46
CA LEU A 150 -6.52 -3.51 17.43
C LEU A 150 -5.51 -4.58 17.83
N LEU A 151 -4.29 -4.51 17.29
CA LEU A 151 -3.19 -5.42 17.66
C LEU A 151 -2.85 -5.30 19.14
N PHE A 152 -2.81 -4.09 19.69
CA PHE A 152 -2.56 -3.89 21.11
C PHE A 152 -3.64 -4.56 21.98
N ILE A 153 -4.93 -4.36 21.66
CA ILE A 153 -6.03 -5.04 22.36
C ILE A 153 -5.88 -6.56 22.25
N TRP A 154 -5.67 -7.06 21.04
CA TRP A 154 -5.52 -8.50 20.79
C TRP A 154 -4.37 -9.13 21.57
N LEU A 155 -3.23 -8.44 21.66
CA LEU A 155 -2.05 -8.93 22.38
C LEU A 155 -2.11 -8.73 23.89
N THR A 156 -3.01 -7.89 24.41
CA THR A 156 -3.15 -7.66 25.85
C THR A 156 -4.27 -8.48 26.46
N ALA A 157 -5.28 -8.85 25.68
CA ALA A 157 -6.42 -9.64 26.14
C ALA A 157 -5.99 -10.98 26.79
N PRO A 158 -5.09 -11.80 26.21
CA PRO A 158 -4.64 -13.03 26.86
C PRO A 158 -3.83 -12.81 28.13
N LEU A 159 -3.12 -11.68 28.23
CA LEU A 159 -2.31 -11.33 29.40
C LEU A 159 -3.16 -10.87 30.60
N ALA A 160 -4.33 -10.29 30.31
CA ALA A 160 -5.29 -9.88 31.33
C ALA A 160 -6.13 -11.05 31.88
N ALA A 161 -6.12 -12.20 31.20
CA ALA A 161 -6.85 -13.38 31.65
C ALA A 161 -6.22 -14.01 32.91
N PRO A 162 -7.03 -14.59 33.83
CA PRO A 162 -6.55 -15.36 34.96
C PRO A 162 -5.59 -16.46 34.51
N SER A 163 -4.60 -16.84 35.34
CA SER A 163 -3.57 -17.83 34.99
C SER A 163 -4.13 -19.15 34.46
N GLU A 164 -5.28 -19.58 34.96
CA GLU A 164 -5.97 -20.81 34.58
C GLU A 164 -6.65 -20.72 33.21
N ALA A 165 -6.92 -19.51 32.72
CA ALA A 165 -7.59 -19.23 31.45
C ALA A 165 -6.66 -18.58 30.41
N ARG A 166 -5.34 -18.64 30.61
CA ARG A 166 -4.35 -18.07 29.69
C ARG A 166 -4.23 -18.92 28.43
N ILE A 167 -4.90 -18.46 27.38
CA ILE A 167 -4.80 -19.02 26.04
C ILE A 167 -3.68 -18.29 25.28
N LEU A 168 -3.01 -18.94 24.35
CA LEU A 168 -2.10 -18.24 23.44
C LEU A 168 -2.90 -17.31 22.50
N PRO A 169 -2.32 -16.22 21.97
CA PRO A 169 -3.05 -15.23 21.17
C PRO A 169 -3.75 -15.76 19.92
N LEU A 170 -3.33 -16.93 19.44
CA LEU A 170 -3.85 -17.54 18.23
C LEU A 170 -4.37 -18.94 18.51
N GLN A 171 -3.46 -19.88 18.79
CA GLN A 171 -3.80 -21.30 18.96
C GLN A 171 -2.77 -21.99 19.88
N GLN A 172 -3.27 -22.80 20.81
CA GLN A 172 -2.47 -23.72 21.61
C GLN A 172 -2.44 -25.08 20.92
N LEU A 173 -1.25 -25.55 20.53
CA LEU A 173 -1.11 -26.93 20.07
C LEU A 173 -1.40 -27.88 21.23
N PRO A 174 -2.17 -28.96 21.02
CA PRO A 174 -2.55 -29.91 22.08
C PRO A 174 -1.36 -30.66 22.68
N LEU A 175 -0.18 -30.58 22.05
CA LEU A 175 1.04 -31.27 22.45
C LEU A 175 1.93 -30.45 23.39
N THR A 176 1.60 -29.18 23.65
CA THR A 176 2.45 -28.31 24.46
C THR A 176 1.96 -28.31 25.91
N ASP A 177 2.70 -28.96 26.81
CA ASP A 177 2.43 -28.93 28.25
C ASP A 177 2.47 -27.47 28.75
N ALA A 178 1.30 -26.95 29.14
CA ALA A 178 1.15 -25.58 29.66
C ALA A 178 1.97 -25.32 30.94
N ASN A 179 2.41 -26.38 31.62
CA ASN A 179 3.21 -26.31 32.84
C ASN A 179 4.70 -26.00 32.59
N ALA A 180 5.16 -26.06 31.34
CA ALA A 180 6.52 -25.65 30.97
C ALA A 180 6.58 -24.13 30.73
N TYR A 181 6.61 -23.34 31.82
CA TYR A 181 6.67 -21.87 31.82
C TYR A 181 7.58 -21.24 30.73
N PRO A 182 8.84 -21.66 30.50
CA PRO A 182 9.69 -21.00 29.52
C PRO A 182 9.26 -21.25 28.06
N LEU A 183 8.61 -22.37 27.77
CA LEU A 183 8.12 -22.69 26.43
C LEU A 183 6.89 -21.84 26.10
N TYR A 184 6.00 -21.65 27.07
CA TYR A 184 4.82 -20.80 26.90
C TYR A 184 5.21 -19.36 26.54
N GLU A 185 6.12 -18.75 27.30
CA GLU A 185 6.55 -17.35 27.08
C GLU A 185 7.20 -17.17 25.71
N LEU A 186 8.03 -18.13 25.29
CA LEU A 186 8.68 -18.09 23.98
C LEU A 186 7.66 -18.26 22.83
N SER A 187 6.76 -19.23 22.94
CA SER A 187 5.68 -19.42 21.95
C SER A 187 4.77 -18.19 21.88
N TYR A 188 4.44 -17.60 23.01
CA TYR A 188 3.68 -16.36 23.09
C TYR A 188 4.39 -15.23 22.36
N ALA A 189 5.68 -15.01 22.64
CA ALA A 189 6.48 -13.96 22.02
C ALA A 189 6.58 -14.15 20.50
N LEU A 190 6.78 -15.39 20.03
CA LEU A 190 6.87 -15.71 18.60
C LEU A 190 5.53 -15.52 17.88
N GLN A 191 4.42 -16.00 18.47
CA GLN A 191 3.08 -15.80 17.91
C GLN A 191 2.66 -14.33 17.92
N ALA A 192 2.97 -13.59 18.99
CA ALA A 192 2.75 -12.16 19.08
C ALA A 192 3.52 -11.41 17.99
N LEU A 193 4.81 -11.72 17.82
CA LEU A 193 5.66 -11.11 16.79
C LEU A 193 5.14 -11.41 15.38
N SER A 194 4.76 -12.67 15.11
CA SER A 194 4.16 -13.09 13.84
C SER A 194 2.84 -12.35 13.57
N THR A 195 1.99 -12.22 14.58
CA THR A 195 0.69 -11.53 14.48
C THR A 195 0.87 -10.05 14.16
N VAL A 196 1.77 -9.38 14.87
CA VAL A 196 2.10 -7.96 14.60
C VAL A 196 2.61 -7.81 13.17
N PHE A 197 3.53 -8.66 12.75
CA PHE A 197 4.11 -8.61 11.42
C PHE A 197 3.06 -8.82 10.32
N VAL A 198 2.27 -9.90 10.42
CA VAL A 198 1.20 -10.23 9.47
C VAL A 198 0.14 -9.13 9.46
N GLY A 199 -0.33 -8.69 10.63
CA GLY A 199 -1.36 -7.66 10.77
C GLY A 199 -0.94 -6.33 10.16
N LEU A 200 0.30 -5.89 10.42
CA LEU A 200 0.83 -4.66 9.84
C LEU A 200 1.01 -4.77 8.32
N ILE A 201 1.58 -5.87 7.81
CA ILE A 201 1.75 -6.05 6.36
C ILE A 201 0.42 -6.11 5.63
N ASN A 202 -0.56 -6.83 6.18
CA ASN A 202 -1.87 -6.99 5.56
C ASN A 202 -2.53 -5.62 5.31
N VAL A 203 -2.53 -4.75 6.33
CA VAL A 203 -3.07 -3.39 6.23
C VAL A 203 -2.21 -2.50 5.34
N HIS A 204 -0.88 -2.57 5.41
CA HIS A 204 -0.02 -1.69 4.62
C HIS A 204 0.01 -2.01 3.14
N LEU A 205 -0.11 -3.28 2.74
CA LEU A 205 -0.25 -3.62 1.33
C LEU A 205 -1.58 -3.11 0.76
N ASP A 206 -2.67 -3.14 1.54
CA ASP A 206 -3.94 -2.55 1.12
C ASP A 206 -3.88 -1.02 1.05
N CYS A 207 -3.24 -0.40 2.05
CA CYS A 207 -3.00 1.05 2.06
C CYS A 207 -2.17 1.49 0.85
N PHE A 208 -1.13 0.74 0.49
CA PHE A 208 -0.31 1.02 -0.69
C PHE A 208 -1.16 1.14 -1.96
N PHE A 209 -2.05 0.18 -2.21
CA PHE A 209 -2.93 0.22 -3.38
C PHE A 209 -3.98 1.33 -3.28
N MET A 210 -4.58 1.51 -2.10
CA MET A 210 -5.55 2.58 -1.86
C MET A 210 -4.94 3.97 -2.11
N VAL A 211 -3.72 4.22 -1.64
CA VAL A 211 -3.01 5.48 -1.86
C VAL A 211 -2.68 5.65 -3.36
N ALA A 212 -2.20 4.60 -4.04
CA ALA A 212 -1.97 4.65 -5.49
C ALA A 212 -3.25 4.97 -6.28
N MET A 213 -4.39 4.40 -5.89
CA MET A 213 -5.70 4.70 -6.49
C MET A 213 -6.15 6.14 -6.20
N ILE A 214 -5.92 6.67 -5.00
CA ILE A 214 -6.22 8.09 -4.68
C ILE A 214 -5.40 9.03 -5.56
N GLN A 215 -4.11 8.75 -5.77
CA GLN A 215 -3.27 9.55 -6.66
C GLN A 215 -3.74 9.46 -8.11
N THR A 216 -4.05 8.26 -8.59
CA THR A 216 -4.57 8.03 -9.94
C THR A 216 -5.88 8.79 -10.18
N ALA A 217 -6.80 8.77 -9.21
CA ALA A 217 -8.03 9.55 -9.27
C ALA A 217 -7.77 11.06 -9.30
N ALA A 218 -6.74 11.53 -8.58
CA ALA A 218 -6.34 12.94 -8.61
C ALA A 218 -5.77 13.36 -9.97
N LEU A 219 -4.97 12.49 -10.62
CA LEU A 219 -4.47 12.69 -11.98
C LEU A 219 -5.63 12.75 -12.99
N LEU A 220 -6.60 11.84 -12.91
CA LEU A 220 -7.80 11.87 -13.77
C LEU A 220 -8.64 13.12 -13.55
N LYS A 221 -8.78 13.59 -12.30
CA LYS A 221 -9.47 14.84 -11.99
C LYS A 221 -8.74 16.06 -12.56
N SER A 222 -7.41 16.07 -12.46
CA SER A 222 -6.54 17.09 -13.05
C SER A 222 -6.76 17.18 -14.56
N LEU A 223 -6.69 16.02 -15.24
CA LEU A 223 -6.94 15.88 -16.67
C LEU A 223 -8.35 16.36 -17.07
N SER A 224 -9.39 15.94 -16.35
CA SER A 224 -10.76 16.36 -16.61
C SER A 224 -10.93 17.88 -16.49
N SER A 225 -10.22 18.51 -15.54
CA SER A 225 -10.23 19.97 -15.39
C SER A 225 -9.58 20.68 -16.57
N ARG A 226 -8.49 20.14 -17.14
CA ARG A 226 -7.83 20.69 -18.33
C ARG A 226 -8.74 20.59 -19.55
N LEU A 227 -9.40 19.44 -19.73
CA LEU A 227 -10.31 19.23 -20.84
C LEU A 227 -11.52 20.18 -20.77
N ALA A 228 -12.07 20.41 -19.58
CA ALA A 228 -13.15 21.37 -19.38
C ALA A 228 -12.70 22.82 -19.71
N ASP A 229 -11.49 23.22 -19.29
CA ASP A 229 -10.93 24.54 -19.63
C ASP A 229 -10.73 24.70 -21.15
N LEU A 230 -10.26 23.64 -21.83
CA LEU A 230 -10.16 23.62 -23.30
C LEU A 230 -11.53 23.79 -23.98
N GLN A 231 -12.58 23.14 -23.48
CA GLN A 231 -13.94 23.29 -24.01
C GLN A 231 -14.47 24.72 -23.83
N VAL A 232 -14.26 25.33 -22.66
CA VAL A 232 -14.67 26.72 -22.38
C VAL A 232 -13.91 27.71 -23.28
N ARG A 233 -12.61 27.49 -23.52
CA ARG A 233 -11.85 28.32 -24.45
C ARG A 233 -12.34 28.19 -25.89
N ASN A 234 -12.65 26.97 -26.34
CA ASN A 234 -13.17 26.73 -27.70
C ASN A 234 -14.51 27.44 -27.95
N THR A 235 -15.41 27.46 -26.97
CA THR A 235 -16.70 28.15 -27.11
C THR A 235 -16.55 29.67 -27.11
N LEU A 236 -15.61 30.21 -26.33
CA LEU A 236 -15.30 31.65 -26.28
C LEU A 236 -14.56 32.15 -27.53
N SER A 237 -13.72 31.32 -28.15
CA SER A 237 -12.97 31.66 -29.37
C SER A 237 -13.84 31.66 -30.64
N ARG A 238 -15.11 31.26 -30.55
CA ARG A 238 -16.04 31.35 -31.69
C ARG A 238 -16.31 32.83 -31.98
N PRO A 239 -15.91 33.33 -33.16
CA PRO A 239 -15.75 34.77 -33.38
C PRO A 239 -17.10 35.49 -33.29
N LYS A 240 -17.26 36.33 -32.28
CA LYS A 240 -17.99 37.59 -32.48
C LYS A 240 -17.02 38.49 -33.24
N VAL A 241 -17.29 38.66 -34.52
CA VAL A 241 -16.58 39.57 -35.43
C VAL A 241 -16.66 40.99 -34.84
N ASN A 242 -15.73 41.36 -33.97
CA ASN A 242 -15.27 42.73 -33.75
C ASN A 242 -14.17 42.78 -32.68
N GLU A 243 -13.05 43.33 -33.12
CA GLU A 243 -12.03 44.09 -32.39
C GLU A 243 -11.11 43.45 -31.33
N GLN A 244 -9.82 43.53 -31.70
CA GLN A 244 -8.66 43.92 -30.91
C GLN A 244 -8.09 42.94 -29.86
N GLY A 245 -7.14 42.14 -30.36
CA GLY A 245 -5.74 42.38 -29.98
C GLY A 245 -5.25 41.79 -28.66
N LYS A 246 -5.84 40.70 -28.17
CA LYS A 246 -5.24 39.88 -27.11
C LYS A 246 -4.75 38.56 -27.68
N ASN A 247 -3.54 38.15 -27.27
CA ASN A 247 -2.87 36.87 -27.56
C ASN A 247 -3.87 35.72 -27.58
N LEU A 248 -4.45 35.46 -28.75
CA LEU A 248 -5.37 34.36 -28.95
C LEU A 248 -4.48 33.13 -29.05
N MET A 249 -4.61 32.24 -28.07
CA MET A 249 -4.04 30.90 -28.14
C MET A 249 -4.41 30.31 -29.51
N THR A 250 -3.41 29.87 -30.27
CA THR A 250 -3.64 29.44 -31.64
C THR A 250 -4.41 28.12 -31.62
N THR A 251 -5.14 27.83 -32.71
CA THR A 251 -5.82 26.53 -32.86
C THR A 251 -4.84 25.36 -32.73
N ASP A 252 -3.57 25.59 -33.11
CA ASP A 252 -2.48 24.63 -32.98
C ASP A 252 -2.11 24.33 -31.51
N ASP A 253 -2.08 25.37 -30.66
CA ASP A 253 -1.85 25.21 -29.22
C ASP A 253 -2.96 24.39 -28.55
N MET A 254 -4.23 24.61 -28.96
CA MET A 254 -5.38 23.85 -28.45
C MET A 254 -5.32 22.37 -28.86
N TYR A 255 -4.96 22.11 -30.12
CA TYR A 255 -4.81 20.74 -30.62
C TYR A 255 -3.67 20.01 -29.90
N THR A 256 -2.54 20.69 -29.68
CA THR A 256 -1.40 20.17 -28.93
C THR A 256 -1.77 19.80 -27.49
N GLU A 257 -2.49 20.69 -26.79
CA GLU A 257 -2.97 20.44 -25.43
C GLU A 257 -3.97 19.27 -25.37
N LEU A 258 -4.85 19.12 -26.36
CA LEU A 258 -5.77 17.99 -26.44
C LEU A 258 -5.02 16.66 -26.67
N CYS A 259 -4.04 16.64 -27.58
CA CYS A 259 -3.20 15.46 -27.81
C CYS A 259 -2.44 15.06 -26.55
N LEU A 260 -1.93 16.04 -25.80
CA LEU A 260 -1.29 15.81 -24.50
C LEU A 260 -2.28 15.19 -23.51
N CYS A 261 -3.50 15.73 -23.41
CA CYS A 261 -4.55 15.17 -22.55
C CYS A 261 -4.89 13.71 -22.90
N ILE A 262 -5.06 13.39 -24.19
CA ILE A 262 -5.34 12.02 -24.65
C ILE A 262 -4.18 11.08 -24.30
N ARG A 263 -2.94 11.53 -24.52
CA ARG A 263 -1.76 10.74 -24.20
C ARG A 263 -1.64 10.49 -22.70
N THR A 264 -1.81 11.50 -21.85
CA THR A 264 -1.82 11.33 -20.40
C THR A 264 -2.92 10.37 -19.96
N HIS A 265 -4.12 10.46 -20.53
CA HIS A 265 -5.21 9.52 -20.24
C HIS A 265 -4.84 8.06 -20.58
N GLN A 266 -4.22 7.84 -21.74
CA GLN A 266 -3.75 6.52 -22.15
C GLN A 266 -2.64 6.00 -21.24
N GLU A 267 -1.73 6.88 -20.80
CA GLU A 267 -0.67 6.51 -19.86
C GLU A 267 -1.25 6.17 -18.47
N ILE A 268 -2.29 6.88 -18.00
CA ILE A 268 -2.99 6.59 -16.74
C ILE A 268 -3.82 5.29 -16.82
N THR A 269 -4.46 4.99 -17.95
CA THR A 269 -5.30 3.79 -18.09
C THR A 269 -4.51 2.50 -18.31
N ARG A 270 -3.24 2.63 -18.74
CA ARG A 270 -2.30 1.50 -18.81
C ARG A 270 -1.69 1.14 -17.45
N PHE A 271 -1.69 2.09 -16.51
CA PHE A 271 -1.24 1.91 -15.13
C PHE A 271 -2.16 0.94 -14.37
#